data_AF-A0A2R6HV83-F1
#
_entry.id   AF-A0A2R6HV83-F1
#
_cell.length_a   1.000
_cell.length_b   1.000
_cell.length_c   1.000
_cell.angle_alpha   90.00
_cell.angle_beta   90.00
_cell.angle_gamma   90.00
#
_symmetry.space_group_name_H-M   'P 1'
#
loop_
_entity.id
_entity.type
_entity.pdbx_description
1 polymer ?
#
loop_
_entity_poly.entity_id
_entity_poly.type
_entity_poly.pdbx_seq_one_letter_code
_entity_poly.pdbx_strand_id
1 'polypeptide(L)'
;MAPNTDNGPTKQFFIDIGFYERRPPQEELYDLSLDPNERNNLVDESRYEDIRMDLRERLDEWMKRTGDPLLAGPVSKPEGAVIDRQDAIHSGVAALEASNAR
;
A
#
# COMPACT_ATOMS: atom_id res chain seq x y z
N MET A 1 -2.80 8.23 -6.73
CA MET A 1 -1.48 8.00 -7.34
C MET A 1 -0.38 8.51 -6.42
N ALA A 2 -0.35 9.82 -6.12
CA ALA A 2 0.69 10.39 -5.27
C ALA A 2 0.23 11.69 -4.58
N PRO A 3 -1.00 11.78 -4.05
CA PRO A 3 -1.48 13.03 -3.46
C PRO A 3 -0.59 13.45 -2.27
N ASN A 4 -0.05 12.48 -1.53
CA ASN A 4 0.78 12.70 -0.35
C ASN A 4 2.27 13.00 -0.67
N THR A 5 2.62 13.20 -1.94
CA THR A 5 3.95 13.65 -2.36
C THR A 5 3.89 15.11 -2.77
N ASP A 6 4.89 15.90 -2.40
CA ASP A 6 4.98 17.32 -2.72
C ASP A 6 4.84 17.58 -4.23
N ASN A 7 4.25 18.70 -4.62
CA ASN A 7 4.03 19.04 -6.02
C ASN A 7 5.28 19.64 -6.70
N GLY A 8 6.48 19.25 -6.28
CA GLY A 8 7.74 19.78 -6.77
C GLY A 8 8.22 19.20 -8.11
N PRO A 9 9.28 19.79 -8.72
CA PRO A 9 9.84 19.34 -9.99
C PRO A 9 10.28 17.87 -10.00
N THR A 10 10.75 17.35 -8.86
CA THR A 10 11.14 15.95 -8.71
C THR A 10 9.96 15.00 -8.92
N LYS A 11 8.77 15.34 -8.40
CA LYS A 11 7.56 14.56 -8.64
C LYS A 11 7.15 14.61 -10.11
N GLN A 12 7.26 15.78 -10.74
CA GLN A 12 6.98 15.90 -12.18
C GLN A 12 7.88 14.99 -13.01
N PHE A 13 9.18 14.96 -12.71
CA PHE A 13 10.11 14.02 -13.35
C PHE A 13 9.67 12.55 -13.18
N PHE A 14 9.24 12.15 -11.98
CA PHE A 14 8.75 10.78 -11.75
C PHE A 14 7.46 10.46 -12.51
N ILE A 15 6.55 11.43 -12.63
CA ILE A 15 5.35 11.30 -13.47
C ILE A 15 5.75 11.10 -14.93
N ASP A 16 6.66 11.94 -15.45
CA ASP A 16 7.06 11.92 -16.86
C ASP A 16 7.73 10.60 -17.28
N ILE A 17 8.44 9.94 -16.36
CA ILE A 17 9.06 8.62 -16.61
C ILE A 17 8.12 7.43 -16.33
N GLY A 18 6.84 7.68 -16.05
CA GLY A 18 5.84 6.65 -15.79
C GLY A 18 6.05 5.89 -14.47
N PHE A 19 6.73 6.48 -13.48
CA PHE A 19 7.02 5.81 -12.21
C PHE A 19 5.76 5.32 -11.50
N TYR A 20 4.73 6.18 -11.45
CA TYR A 20 3.45 5.87 -10.79
C TYR A 20 2.52 4.95 -11.59
N GLU A 21 2.87 4.58 -12.82
CA GLU A 21 2.13 3.58 -13.61
C GLU A 21 2.48 2.16 -13.17
N ARG A 22 3.63 1.98 -12.49
CA ARG A 22 4.07 0.71 -11.94
C ARG A 22 3.25 0.38 -10.70
N ARG A 23 2.49 -0.70 -10.75
CA ARG A 23 1.76 -1.19 -9.58
C ARG A 23 2.67 -2.06 -8.73
N PRO A 24 2.80 -1.79 -7.42
CA PRO A 24 3.49 -2.70 -6.53
C PRO A 24 2.72 -4.03 -6.48
N PRO A 25 3.42 -5.15 -6.20
CA PRO A 25 2.77 -6.42 -5.92
C PRO A 25 1.86 -6.29 -4.69
N GLN A 26 0.81 -7.11 -4.64
CA GLN A 26 -0.13 -7.10 -3.52
C GLN A 26 0.47 -7.69 -2.24
N GLU A 27 1.44 -8.59 -2.39
CA GLU A 27 2.13 -9.28 -1.32
C GLU A 27 3.61 -9.37 -1.66
N GLU A 28 4.46 -9.29 -0.63
CA GLU A 28 5.91 -9.39 -0.77
C GLU A 28 6.47 -10.34 0.29
N LEU A 29 7.49 -11.11 -0.09
CA LEU A 29 8.17 -12.04 0.81
C LEU A 29 9.68 -11.86 0.67
N TYR A 30 10.38 -11.63 1.78
CA TYR A 30 11.81 -11.38 1.79
C TYR A 30 12.54 -12.32 2.75
N ASP A 31 13.68 -12.85 2.32
CA ASP A 31 14.62 -13.53 3.20
C ASP A 31 15.57 -12.49 3.79
N LEU A 32 15.29 -12.02 5.00
CA LEU A 32 16.08 -10.97 5.65
C LEU A 32 17.51 -11.40 6.00
N SER A 33 17.81 -12.70 6.00
CA SER A 33 19.18 -13.20 6.26
C SER A 33 20.07 -13.03 5.04
N LEU A 34 19.50 -13.25 3.84
CA LEU A 34 20.21 -13.15 2.57
C LEU A 34 19.99 -11.81 1.86
N ASP A 35 18.90 -11.12 2.17
CA ASP A 35 18.48 -9.85 1.61
C ASP A 35 17.97 -8.88 2.70
N PRO A 36 18.87 -8.35 3.54
CA PRO A 36 18.51 -7.46 4.64
C PRO A 36 17.94 -6.10 4.20
N ASN A 37 17.97 -5.79 2.90
CA ASN A 37 17.43 -4.54 2.35
C ASN A 37 16.16 -4.77 1.51
N GLU A 38 15.56 -5.96 1.55
CA GLU A 38 14.24 -6.25 0.98
C GLU A 38 14.15 -5.88 -0.51
N ARG A 39 15.18 -6.20 -1.28
CA ARG A 39 15.29 -5.86 -2.70
C ARG A 39 14.74 -6.93 -3.63
N ASN A 40 14.72 -8.18 -3.17
CA ASN A 40 14.35 -9.33 -3.97
C ASN A 40 13.09 -9.97 -3.41
N ASN A 41 11.94 -9.59 -3.98
CA ASN A 41 10.65 -10.16 -3.59
C ASN A 41 10.56 -11.63 -4.07
N LEU A 42 10.48 -12.54 -3.12
CA LEU A 42 10.41 -14.00 -3.29
C LEU A 42 8.97 -14.53 -3.34
N VAL A 43 7.95 -13.66 -3.36
CA VAL A 43 6.55 -14.06 -3.20
C VAL A 43 6.09 -15.08 -4.25
N ASP A 44 6.60 -15.00 -5.48
CA ASP A 44 6.22 -15.89 -6.60
C ASP A 44 7.07 -17.16 -6.68
N GLU A 45 8.06 -17.33 -5.80
CA GLU A 45 8.94 -18.49 -5.81
C GLU A 45 8.31 -19.67 -5.06
N SER A 46 7.95 -20.73 -5.81
CA SER A 46 7.22 -21.90 -5.27
C SER A 46 7.90 -22.61 -4.10
N ARG A 47 9.22 -22.49 -3.96
CA ARG A 47 9.98 -23.07 -2.84
C ARG A 47 9.67 -22.40 -1.48
N TYR A 48 9.06 -21.22 -1.49
CA TYR A 48 8.67 -20.49 -0.29
C TYR A 48 7.15 -20.49 -0.04
N GLU A 49 6.38 -21.28 -0.80
CA GLU A 49 4.91 -21.34 -0.69
C GLU A 49 4.45 -21.63 0.76
N ASP A 50 5.02 -22.66 1.39
CA ASP A 50 4.66 -23.05 2.76
C ASP A 50 4.95 -21.93 3.78
N ILE A 51 6.06 -21.20 3.59
CA ILE A 51 6.44 -20.07 4.45
C ILE A 51 5.47 -18.89 4.24
N ARG A 52 5.11 -18.61 2.99
CA ARG A 52 4.13 -17.56 2.64
C ARG A 52 2.78 -17.86 3.28
N MET A 53 2.33 -19.12 3.22
CA MET A 53 1.07 -19.55 3.84
C MET A 53 1.11 -19.42 5.37
N ASP A 54 2.18 -19.87 6.04
CA ASP A 54 2.35 -19.73 7.49
C ASP A 54 2.28 -18.26 7.94
N LEU A 55 3.02 -17.37 7.26
CA LEU A 55 3.03 -15.95 7.58
C LEU A 55 1.67 -15.29 7.37
N ARG A 56 0.95 -15.69 6.31
CA ARG A 56 -0.41 -15.21 6.04
C ARG A 56 -1.39 -15.63 7.14
N GLU A 57 -1.33 -16.88 7.59
CA GLU A 57 -2.17 -17.38 8.68
C GLU A 57 -1.88 -16.64 9.99
N ARG A 58 -0.60 -16.47 10.33
CA ARG A 58 -0.18 -15.73 11.53
C ARG A 58 -0.63 -14.27 11.51
N LEU A 59 -0.59 -13.62 10.34
CA LEU A 59 -1.10 -12.26 10.16
C LEU A 59 -2.62 -12.21 10.38
N ASP A 60 -3.36 -13.12 9.77
CA ASP A 60 -4.82 -13.20 9.91
C ASP A 60 -5.25 -13.45 11.36
N GLU A 61 -4.60 -14.38 12.06
CA GLU A 61 -4.81 -14.62 13.49
C GLU A 61 -4.51 -13.37 14.33
N TRP A 62 -3.43 -12.67 14.02
CA TRP A 62 -3.07 -11.43 14.70
C TRP A 62 -4.12 -10.34 14.49
N MET A 63 -4.55 -10.11 13.26
CA MET A 63 -5.60 -9.15 12.92
C MET A 63 -6.91 -9.45 13.66
N LYS A 64 -7.31 -10.71 13.72
CA LYS A 64 -8.51 -11.13 14.46
C LYS A 64 -8.36 -10.89 15.96
N ARG A 65 -7.19 -11.22 16.52
CA ARG A 65 -6.90 -11.07 17.95
C ARG A 65 -6.85 -9.60 18.40
N THR A 66 -6.34 -8.72 17.55
CA THR A 66 -6.24 -7.28 17.85
C THR A 66 -7.50 -6.49 17.49
N GLY A 67 -8.49 -7.14 16.86
CA GLY A 67 -9.70 -6.48 16.40
C GLY A 67 -9.42 -5.49 15.28
N ASP A 68 -8.56 -5.86 14.33
CA ASP A 68 -8.14 -4.99 13.23
C ASP A 68 -9.37 -4.56 12.38
N PRO A 69 -9.66 -3.25 12.28
CA PRO A 69 -10.81 -2.75 11.53
C PRO A 69 -10.73 -3.08 10.04
N LEU A 70 -9.54 -3.36 9.50
CA LEU A 70 -9.37 -3.76 8.09
C LEU A 70 -10.09 -5.07 7.76
N LEU A 71 -10.35 -5.92 8.76
CA LEU A 71 -11.16 -7.14 8.57
C LEU A 71 -12.62 -6.84 8.20
N ALA A 72 -13.13 -5.66 8.55
CA ALA A 72 -14.47 -5.20 8.16
C ALA A 72 -14.49 -4.45 6.82
N GLY A 73 -13.32 -4.26 6.18
CA GLY A 73 -13.16 -3.52 4.95
C GLY A 73 -12.36 -2.21 5.13
N PRO A 74 -12.39 -1.31 4.13
CA PRO A 74 -11.68 -0.03 4.20
C PRO A 74 -12.07 0.80 5.42
N VAL A 75 -11.07 1.43 6.05
CA VAL A 75 -11.28 2.29 7.22
C VAL A 75 -11.81 3.65 6.76
N SER A 76 -13.01 4.00 7.21
CA SER A 76 -13.59 5.31 6.91
C SER A 76 -12.76 6.42 7.53
N LYS A 77 -12.73 7.57 6.86
CA LYS A 77 -12.03 8.73 7.38
C LYS A 77 -12.65 9.25 8.67
N PRO A 78 -11.86 9.81 9.60
CA PRO A 78 -12.40 10.46 10.80
C PRO A 78 -13.33 11.63 10.47
N GLU A 79 -14.21 11.98 11.41
CA GLU A 79 -15.07 13.15 11.28
C GLU A 79 -14.24 14.43 11.11
N GLY A 80 -14.63 15.27 10.15
CA GLY A 80 -13.90 16.50 9.82
C GLY A 80 -12.61 16.29 9.02
N ALA A 81 -12.19 15.04 8.74
CA ALA A 81 -11.00 14.78 7.95
C ALA A 81 -11.19 15.20 6.47
N VAL A 82 -10.19 15.93 5.97
CA VAL A 82 -10.05 16.32 4.57
C VAL A 82 -9.03 15.41 3.93
N ILE A 83 -9.43 14.64 2.92
CA ILE A 83 -8.57 13.65 2.27
C ILE A 83 -8.69 13.83 0.75
N ASP A 84 -7.55 13.91 0.08
CA ASP A 84 -7.47 13.90 -1.37
C ASP A 84 -7.88 12.54 -1.94
N ARG A 85 -8.33 12.51 -3.20
CA ARG A 85 -8.64 11.22 -3.83
C ARG A 85 -7.45 10.28 -3.87
N GLN A 86 -7.70 9.00 -3.62
CA GLN A 86 -6.67 7.97 -3.67
C GLN A 86 -6.06 7.87 -5.08
N ASP A 87 -6.82 8.20 -6.12
CA ASP A 87 -6.38 8.26 -7.52
C ASP A 87 -5.72 9.61 -7.89
N ALA A 88 -5.77 10.63 -7.03
CA ALA A 88 -5.23 11.96 -7.34
C ALA A 88 -3.71 11.92 -7.52
N ILE A 89 -3.23 12.79 -8.41
CA ILE A 89 -1.78 13.00 -8.62
C ILE A 89 -1.30 14.09 -7.67
N HIS A 90 -1.98 15.23 -7.60
CA HIS A 90 -1.60 16.38 -6.78
C HIS A 90 -2.56 16.60 -5.62
N SER A 91 -2.03 16.98 -4.46
CA SER A 91 -2.85 17.39 -3.32
C SER A 91 -3.59 18.70 -3.59
N GLY A 92 -4.85 18.78 -3.16
CA GLY A 92 -5.66 20.01 -3.19
C GLY A 92 -6.16 20.43 -4.57
N VAL A 93 -5.93 19.62 -5.62
CA VAL A 93 -6.31 19.95 -7.01
C VAL A 93 -7.57 19.21 -7.44
N ALA A 94 -7.85 18.03 -6.89
CA ALA A 94 -9.03 17.25 -7.18
C ALA A 94 -10.12 17.44 -6.11
N ALA A 95 -11.37 17.13 -6.44
CA ALA A 95 -12.42 17.01 -5.43
C ALA A 95 -11.99 16.02 -4.34
N LEU A 96 -12.29 16.29 -3.08
CA LEU A 96 -11.94 15.45 -1.95
C LEU A 96 -12.64 14.08 -2.01
N GLU A 97 -12.05 13.06 -1.36
CA GLU A 97 -12.74 11.79 -1.09
C GLU A 97 -14.06 12.06 -0.36
N ALA A 98 -15.14 11.48 -0.87
CA ALA A 98 -16.43 11.48 -0.17
C ALA A 98 -16.29 10.81 1.20
N SER A 99 -17.23 11.07 2.12
CA SER A 99 -17.21 10.48 3.48
C SER A 99 -17.08 8.96 3.50
N ASN A 100 -17.53 8.28 2.44
CA ASN A 100 -17.58 6.83 2.31
C ASN A 100 -16.67 6.30 1.19
N ALA A 101 -15.73 7.11 0.70
CA ALA A 101 -14.87 6.72 -0.40
C ALA A 101 -13.57 6.04 0.12
N ARG A 102 -12.95 5.24 -0.76
CA ARG A 102 -12.09 4.08 -0.48
C ARG A 102 -10.73 4.43 0.15
#